data_AF-A0A0R3TYG5-F1
#
_entry.id   AF-A0A0R3TYG5-F1
#
_cell.length_a   1.000
_cell.length_b   1.000
_cell.length_c   1.000
_cell.angle_alpha   90.00
_cell.angle_beta   90.00
_cell.angle_gamma   90.00
#
_symmetry.space_group_name_H-M   'P 1'
#
loop_
_entity.id
_entity.type
_entity.pdbx_description
1 polymer ?
#
loop_
_entity_poly.entity_id
_entity_poly.type
_entity_poly.pdbx_seq_one_letter_code
_entity_poly.pdbx_strand_id
1 'polypeptide(L)'
;LQFQEGSSIIANYCDRVGRWRRTLHALYLNCHTLDVDPNISQRAVSLELFAYLNERHDEVICHDCFAADIKSQLSGAVIVVHSAQTYPEINKEGINVQPGTLTEIKFKAIENIQKEPPYGRCDRDTKTEIPSYDGASYAYSEYGCRMYTIQVSIPFNFT
;
A
#
# COMPACT_ATOMS: atom_id res chain seq x y z
N LEU A 1 27.93 1.98 3.32
CA LEU A 1 27.47 3.38 3.38
C LEU A 1 28.57 4.20 4.03
N GLN A 2 29.28 5.00 3.24
CA GLN A 2 30.36 5.87 3.74
C GLN A 2 29.73 7.24 3.98
N PHE A 3 29.56 7.61 5.24
CA PHE A 3 28.91 8.85 5.65
C PHE A 3 29.88 10.03 5.43
N GLN A 4 29.42 11.09 4.76
CA GLN A 4 30.14 12.37 4.76
C GLN A 4 30.14 12.94 6.19
N GLU A 5 31.33 13.37 6.65
CA GLU A 5 31.55 13.99 7.95
C GLU A 5 30.60 15.18 8.14
N GLY A 6 29.80 15.14 9.21
CA GLY A 6 28.86 16.21 9.59
C GLY A 6 27.37 15.87 9.46
N SER A 7 27.00 14.72 8.89
CA SER A 7 25.60 14.26 8.89
C SER A 7 25.24 13.54 10.19
N SER A 8 24.29 14.09 10.94
CA SER A 8 23.66 13.37 12.05
C SER A 8 22.55 12.47 11.50
N ILE A 9 22.43 11.25 12.03
CA ILE A 9 21.33 10.35 11.67
C ILE A 9 20.05 10.93 12.29
N ILE A 10 19.27 11.65 11.49
CA ILE A 10 17.89 12.06 11.82
C ILE A 10 16.92 11.04 11.20
N ALA A 11 17.23 9.75 11.32
CA ALA A 11 16.43 8.66 10.76
C ALA A 11 16.25 7.57 11.81
N ASN A 12 14.99 7.29 12.16
CA ASN A 12 14.65 6.15 12.99
C ASN A 12 14.48 4.91 12.10
N TYR A 13 14.95 3.75 12.57
CA TYR A 13 14.75 2.49 11.87
C TYR A 13 13.26 2.18 11.71
N CYS A 14 12.86 1.65 10.53
CA CYS A 14 11.46 1.33 10.24
C CYS A 14 10.83 0.37 11.27
N ASP A 15 11.62 -0.51 11.88
CA ASP A 15 11.17 -1.44 12.92
C ASP A 15 10.79 -0.77 14.24
N ARG A 16 11.15 0.52 14.42
CA ARG A 16 10.86 1.30 15.63
C ARG A 16 9.83 2.41 15.41
N VAL A 17 9.47 2.69 14.16
CA VAL A 17 8.54 3.79 13.83
C VAL A 17 7.13 3.32 13.52
N GLY A 18 6.91 2.02 13.45
CA GLY A 18 5.63 1.44 13.08
C GLY A 18 5.67 -0.08 13.03
N ARG A 19 4.64 -0.65 12.40
CA ARG A 19 4.49 -2.10 12.21
C ARG A 19 4.40 -2.42 10.73
N TRP A 20 5.12 -3.44 10.30
CA TRP A 20 4.92 -4.04 8.98
C TRP A 20 3.76 -5.02 9.00
N ARG A 21 2.80 -4.82 8.11
CA ARG A 21 1.72 -5.76 7.81
C ARG A 21 1.98 -6.43 6.47
N ARG A 22 1.81 -7.74 6.42
CA ARG A 22 1.89 -8.53 5.18
C ARG A 22 0.49 -8.87 4.71
N THR A 23 0.22 -8.65 3.44
CA THR A 23 -1.04 -9.02 2.78
C THR A 23 -0.74 -9.75 1.47
N LEU A 24 -1.72 -10.53 1.00
CA LEU A 24 -1.64 -11.21 -0.29
C LEU A 24 -2.60 -10.51 -1.26
N HIS A 25 -2.05 -9.92 -2.32
CA HIS A 25 -2.81 -9.30 -3.40
C HIS A 25 -2.95 -10.29 -4.56
N ALA A 26 -4.14 -10.39 -5.14
CA ALA A 26 -4.45 -11.36 -6.19
C ALA A 26 -3.52 -11.26 -7.42
N LEU A 27 -3.09 -10.05 -7.80
CA LEU A 27 -2.25 -9.79 -8.97
C LEU A 27 -0.77 -9.51 -8.66
N TYR A 28 -0.48 -9.04 -7.44
CA TYR A 28 0.88 -8.59 -7.06
C TYR A 28 1.50 -9.48 -5.97
N LEU A 29 0.81 -10.55 -5.59
CA LEU A 29 1.23 -11.52 -4.59
C LEU A 29 1.55 -10.85 -3.26
N ASN A 30 2.77 -11.02 -2.75
CA ASN A 30 3.13 -10.56 -1.42
C ASN A 30 3.26 -9.03 -1.40
N CYS A 31 2.39 -8.39 -0.62
CA CYS A 31 2.45 -6.96 -0.34
C CYS A 31 2.87 -6.71 1.11
N HIS A 32 3.62 -5.63 1.31
CA HIS A 32 4.06 -5.17 2.63
C HIS A 32 3.65 -3.71 2.82
N THR A 33 2.94 -3.43 3.90
CA THR A 33 2.50 -2.09 4.29
C THR A 33 3.16 -1.69 5.59
N LEU A 34 3.77 -0.51 5.63
CA LEU A 34 4.31 0.09 6.85
C LEU A 34 3.23 0.95 7.51
N ASP A 35 2.64 0.46 8.59
CA ASP A 35 1.71 1.21 9.42
C ASP A 35 2.53 2.02 10.45
N VAL A 36 2.78 3.30 10.14
CA VAL A 36 3.55 4.22 11.00
C VAL A 36 2.76 4.56 12.27
N ASP A 37 3.44 4.60 13.42
CA ASP A 37 2.84 4.99 14.70
C ASP A 37 2.23 6.40 14.59
N PRO A 38 0.96 6.61 15.01
CA PRO A 38 0.30 7.91 14.98
C PRO A 38 1.09 9.05 15.65
N ASN A 39 1.89 8.76 16.68
CA ASN A 39 2.72 9.75 17.37
C ASN A 39 3.92 10.21 16.51
N ILE A 40 4.37 9.35 15.60
CA ILE A 40 5.51 9.60 14.71
C ILE A 40 5.03 10.13 13.36
N SER A 41 3.87 9.68 12.87
CA SER A 41 3.33 10.05 11.56
C SER A 41 3.18 11.55 11.38
N GLN A 42 2.86 12.29 12.45
CA GLN A 42 2.76 13.76 12.43
C GLN A 42 4.12 14.48 12.26
N ARG A 43 5.24 13.78 12.51
CA ARG A 43 6.60 14.33 12.45
C ARG A 43 7.44 13.70 11.34
N ALA A 44 6.98 12.62 10.73
CA ALA A 44 7.68 11.94 9.66
C ALA A 44 7.68 12.84 8.41
N VAL A 45 8.88 13.22 7.94
CA VAL A 45 9.05 14.09 6.76
C VAL A 45 9.47 13.28 5.52
N SER A 46 10.21 12.20 5.72
CA SER A 46 10.71 11.34 4.64
C SER A 46 10.74 9.88 5.06
N LEU A 47 10.64 9.00 4.06
CA LEU A 47 10.86 7.57 4.19
C LEU A 47 11.92 7.16 3.17
N GLU A 48 12.97 6.50 3.65
CA GLU A 48 14.00 5.92 2.80
C GLU A 48 13.92 4.39 2.91
N LEU A 49 13.78 3.71 1.77
CA LEU A 49 13.66 2.27 1.69
C LEU A 49 14.72 1.71 0.73
N PHE A 50 15.49 0.74 1.21
CA PHE A 50 16.36 -0.07 0.38
C PHE A 50 15.68 -1.42 0.12
N ALA A 51 15.11 -1.59 -1.08
CA ALA A 51 14.44 -2.81 -1.48
C ALA A 51 15.33 -3.66 -2.39
N TYR A 52 15.49 -4.94 -2.07
CA TYR A 52 16.14 -5.89 -2.94
C TYR A 52 15.11 -6.53 -3.86
N LEU A 53 15.12 -6.12 -5.13
CA LEU A 53 14.22 -6.59 -6.17
C LEU A 53 15.00 -7.57 -7.03
N ASN A 54 14.78 -8.86 -6.79
CA ASN A 54 15.52 -9.91 -7.47
C ASN A 54 14.76 -10.41 -8.69
N GLU A 55 15.39 -10.39 -9.86
CA GLU A 55 14.85 -10.93 -11.11
C GLU A 55 15.16 -12.42 -11.21
N ARG A 56 14.80 -13.22 -10.20
CA ARG A 56 15.03 -14.68 -10.23
C ARG A 56 13.99 -15.40 -11.07
N HIS A 57 13.97 -15.09 -12.35
CA HIS A 57 13.18 -15.83 -13.34
C HIS A 57 13.52 -17.33 -13.33
N ASP A 58 14.76 -17.67 -12.95
CA ASP A 58 15.30 -19.04 -12.95
C ASP A 58 14.91 -19.88 -11.71
N GLU A 59 14.40 -19.27 -10.64
CA GLU A 59 13.96 -20.01 -9.42
C GLU A 59 12.44 -20.27 -9.41
N VAL A 60 11.72 -19.82 -10.42
CA VAL A 60 10.27 -19.97 -10.49
C VAL A 60 9.92 -21.35 -11.05
N ILE A 61 9.29 -22.20 -10.22
CA ILE A 61 8.94 -23.60 -10.55
C ILE A 61 8.02 -23.69 -11.79
N CYS A 62 7.29 -22.63 -12.12
CA CYS A 62 6.41 -22.57 -13.28
C CYS A 62 6.58 -21.24 -14.03
N HIS A 63 7.51 -21.21 -15.00
CA HIS A 63 7.75 -20.05 -15.84
C HIS A 63 6.49 -19.65 -16.64
N ASP A 64 5.74 -20.65 -17.12
CA ASP A 64 4.51 -20.45 -17.90
C ASP A 64 3.31 -19.94 -17.07
N CYS A 65 3.32 -20.16 -15.75
CA CYS A 65 2.26 -19.67 -14.86
C CYS A 65 2.25 -18.14 -14.75
N PHE A 66 3.40 -17.51 -15.01
CA PHE A 66 3.57 -16.06 -15.01
C PHE A 66 3.60 -15.48 -16.43
N ALA A 67 3.81 -16.30 -17.46
CA ALA A 67 3.78 -15.88 -18.85
C ALA A 67 2.41 -15.32 -19.30
N ALA A 68 1.31 -15.72 -18.66
CA ALA A 68 -0.02 -15.20 -18.95
C ALA A 68 -0.37 -13.88 -18.22
N ASP A 69 0.34 -13.55 -17.13
CA ASP A 69 0.07 -12.33 -16.35
C ASP A 69 1.11 -11.25 -16.65
N ILE A 70 0.71 -10.29 -17.49
CA ILE A 70 1.53 -9.13 -17.91
C ILE A 70 2.14 -8.40 -16.70
N LYS A 71 1.48 -8.39 -15.53
CA LYS A 71 1.99 -7.70 -14.34
C LYS A 71 3.14 -8.45 -13.67
N SER A 72 3.23 -9.76 -13.84
CA SER A 72 4.33 -10.58 -13.33
C SER A 72 5.56 -10.59 -14.24
N GLN A 73 5.42 -10.10 -15.48
CA GLN A 73 6.53 -9.91 -16.43
C GLN A 73 7.29 -8.60 -16.22
N LEU A 74 6.76 -7.69 -15.39
CA LEU A 74 7.41 -6.41 -15.10
C LEU A 74 8.43 -6.60 -13.97
N SER A 75 9.72 -6.45 -14.30
CA SER A 75 10.77 -6.36 -13.31
C SER A 75 10.65 -5.09 -12.49
N GLY A 76 10.57 -5.24 -11.16
CA GLY A 76 10.56 -4.12 -10.23
C GLY A 76 9.64 -4.31 -9.05
N ALA A 77 9.22 -3.20 -8.45
CA ALA A 77 8.21 -3.18 -7.40
C ALA A 77 7.11 -2.17 -7.73
N VAL A 78 5.95 -2.37 -7.11
CA VAL A 78 4.85 -1.41 -7.13
C VAL A 78 4.73 -0.82 -5.74
N ILE A 79 4.81 0.50 -5.64
CA ILE A 79 4.68 1.25 -4.39
C ILE A 79 3.38 2.05 -4.43
N VAL A 80 2.64 2.06 -3.33
CA VAL A 80 1.44 2.88 -3.15
C VAL A 80 1.61 3.71 -1.89
N VAL A 81 1.35 5.00 -1.99
CA VAL A 81 1.26 5.91 -0.84
C VAL A 81 -0.22 6.24 -0.64
N HIS A 82 -0.76 5.89 0.52
CA HIS A 82 -2.17 6.11 0.85
C HIS A 82 -2.32 6.62 2.28
N SER A 83 -3.52 7.09 2.61
CA SER A 83 -3.86 7.56 3.96
C SER A 83 -3.71 6.47 5.02
N ALA A 84 -3.36 6.87 6.24
CA ALA A 84 -3.16 5.92 7.33
C ALA A 84 -4.41 5.03 7.55
N GLN A 85 -4.18 3.74 7.77
CA GLN A 85 -5.21 2.74 8.04
C GLN A 85 -6.25 2.53 6.93
N THR A 86 -6.16 3.18 5.77
CA THR A 86 -7.08 2.93 4.64
C THR A 86 -6.64 1.72 3.82
N TYR A 87 -7.58 1.15 3.07
CA TYR A 87 -7.27 0.04 2.15
C TYR A 87 -6.44 0.56 0.96
N PRO A 88 -5.32 -0.09 0.58
CA PRO A 88 -4.47 0.38 -0.51
C PRO A 88 -5.05 0.11 -1.92
N GLU A 89 -5.13 1.14 -2.77
CA GLU A 89 -5.62 1.05 -4.15
C GLU A 89 -4.52 0.66 -5.16
N ILE A 90 -3.87 -0.49 -4.99
CA ILE A 90 -2.66 -0.88 -5.76
C ILE A 90 -2.88 -0.90 -7.29
N ASN A 91 -4.08 -1.26 -7.75
CA ASN A 91 -4.39 -1.32 -9.17
C ASN A 91 -4.55 0.05 -9.84
N LYS A 92 -4.77 1.12 -9.05
CA LYS A 92 -5.09 2.46 -9.56
C LYS A 92 -4.02 3.49 -9.21
N GLU A 93 -3.48 3.41 -7.99
CA GLU A 93 -2.53 4.38 -7.44
C GLU A 93 -1.10 3.83 -7.32
N GLY A 94 -0.87 2.61 -7.83
CA GLY A 94 0.44 1.97 -7.85
C GLY A 94 1.44 2.69 -8.75
N ILE A 95 2.63 2.95 -8.21
CA ILE A 95 3.78 3.51 -8.90
C ILE A 95 4.79 2.39 -9.12
N ASN A 96 5.12 2.12 -10.38
CA ASN A 96 6.16 1.15 -10.72
C ASN A 96 7.54 1.75 -10.47
N VAL A 97 8.38 1.03 -9.75
CA VAL A 97 9.79 1.40 -9.52
C VAL A 97 10.72 0.39 -10.17
N GLN A 98 11.72 0.89 -10.88
CA GLN A 98 12.67 0.07 -11.63
C GLN A 98 13.81 -0.40 -10.72
N PRO A 99 14.21 -1.68 -10.78
CA PRO A 99 15.35 -2.17 -10.04
C PRO A 99 16.66 -1.50 -10.50
N GLY A 100 17.63 -1.38 -9.60
CA GLY A 100 18.95 -0.80 -9.90
C GLY A 100 18.98 0.72 -10.02
N THR A 101 17.86 1.41 -9.75
CA THR A 101 17.78 2.88 -9.79
C THR A 101 17.32 3.46 -8.46
N LEU A 102 17.78 4.68 -8.13
CA LEU A 102 17.23 5.45 -7.02
C LEU A 102 15.96 6.17 -7.49
N THR A 103 14.81 5.83 -6.91
CA THR A 103 13.54 6.50 -7.20
C THR A 103 13.15 7.42 -6.04
N GLU A 104 13.07 8.72 -6.30
CA GLU A 104 12.59 9.72 -5.34
C GLU A 104 11.12 10.07 -5.64
N ILE A 105 10.23 9.83 -4.66
CA ILE A 105 8.80 10.14 -4.78
C ILE A 105 8.46 11.34 -3.89
N LYS A 106 8.16 12.48 -4.52
CA LYS A 106 7.67 13.68 -3.83
C LYS A 106 6.17 13.77 -4.02
N PHE A 107 5.42 13.90 -2.92
CA PHE A 107 3.98 14.02 -2.95
C PHE A 107 3.51 15.23 -2.14
N LYS A 108 2.29 15.68 -2.45
CA LYS A 108 1.58 16.72 -1.70
C LYS A 108 0.24 16.13 -1.27
N ALA A 109 -0.03 16.13 0.03
CA ALA A 109 -1.34 15.77 0.55
C ALA A 109 -2.34 16.89 0.23
N ILE A 110 -3.47 16.53 -0.37
CA ILE A 110 -4.58 17.44 -0.65
C ILE A 110 -5.80 16.88 0.08
N GLU A 111 -6.27 17.61 1.08
CA GLU A 111 -7.49 17.26 1.81
C GLU A 111 -8.70 17.89 1.13
N ASN A 112 -9.74 17.09 0.94
CA ASN A 112 -11.00 17.54 0.35
C ASN A 112 -12.14 17.28 1.35
N ILE A 113 -12.67 18.36 1.94
CA ILE A 113 -13.75 18.29 2.92
C ILE A 113 -15.07 18.58 2.21
N GLN A 114 -15.94 17.59 2.18
CA GLN A 114 -17.26 17.67 1.55
C GLN A 114 -18.34 18.01 2.58
N LYS A 115 -19.41 18.68 2.13
CA LYS A 115 -20.57 19.00 2.96
C LYS A 115 -21.53 17.80 3.07
N GLU A 116 -22.38 17.84 4.09
CA GLU A 116 -23.51 16.94 4.25
C GLU A 116 -24.66 17.29 3.28
N PRO A 117 -25.59 16.35 3.02
CA PRO A 117 -26.83 16.63 2.31
C PRO A 117 -27.57 17.86 2.89
N PRO A 118 -28.15 18.74 2.05
CA PRO A 118 -28.32 18.62 0.59
C PRO A 118 -27.14 19.12 -0.25
N TYR A 119 -26.08 19.67 0.37
CA TYR A 119 -24.98 20.34 -0.35
C TYR A 119 -23.82 19.41 -0.70
N GLY A 120 -23.78 18.21 -0.14
CA GLY A 120 -22.91 17.12 -0.57
C GLY A 120 -23.55 15.75 -0.33
N ARG A 121 -22.78 14.70 -0.55
CA ARG A 121 -23.25 13.30 -0.51
C ARG A 121 -22.63 12.48 0.63
N CYS A 122 -21.98 13.14 1.57
CA CYS A 122 -21.39 12.47 2.73
C CYS A 122 -22.48 12.17 3.76
N ASP A 123 -22.56 10.92 4.19
CA ASP A 123 -23.48 10.48 5.24
C ASP A 123 -22.81 10.58 6.62
N ARG A 124 -23.55 11.05 7.63
CA ARG A 124 -23.10 11.11 9.03
C ARG A 124 -22.95 9.72 9.64
N ASP A 125 -23.79 8.78 9.21
CA ASP A 125 -23.79 7.40 9.70
C ASP A 125 -22.86 6.50 8.87
N THR A 126 -21.87 7.10 8.20
CA THR A 126 -20.81 6.32 7.56
C THR A 126 -20.06 5.51 8.62
N LYS A 127 -19.94 4.20 8.37
CA LYS A 127 -19.10 3.35 9.21
C LYS A 127 -17.69 3.93 9.23
N THR A 128 -17.10 4.07 10.41
CA THR A 128 -15.73 4.55 10.57
C THR A 128 -14.70 3.51 10.14
N GLU A 129 -15.12 2.24 10.16
CA GLU A 129 -14.27 1.08 9.93
C GLU A 129 -14.92 0.09 8.96
N ILE A 130 -14.09 -0.50 8.12
CA ILE A 130 -14.45 -1.50 7.13
C ILE A 130 -13.67 -2.77 7.46
N PRO A 131 -14.36 -3.86 7.83
CA PRO A 131 -13.71 -5.14 8.05
C PRO A 131 -13.19 -5.67 6.72
N SER A 132 -12.02 -6.31 6.77
CA SER A 132 -11.42 -6.95 5.60
C SER A 132 -11.20 -8.44 5.86
N TYR A 133 -11.17 -9.21 4.78
CA TYR A 133 -11.02 -10.67 4.81
C TYR A 133 -9.64 -11.13 5.30
N ASP A 134 -8.65 -10.23 5.33
CA ASP A 134 -7.34 -10.46 5.97
C ASP A 134 -7.40 -10.40 7.51
N GLY A 135 -8.59 -10.22 8.09
CA GLY A 135 -8.81 -10.12 9.54
C GLY A 135 -8.43 -8.76 10.13
N ALA A 136 -8.06 -7.79 9.28
CA ALA A 136 -7.79 -6.42 9.71
C ALA A 136 -9.05 -5.54 9.59
N SER A 137 -9.07 -4.46 10.38
CA SER A 137 -10.02 -3.37 10.25
C SER A 137 -9.32 -2.19 9.58
N TYR A 138 -9.95 -1.63 8.55
CA TYR A 138 -9.43 -0.48 7.82
C TYR A 138 -10.32 0.74 8.08
N ALA A 139 -9.72 1.92 8.16
CA ALA A 139 -10.45 3.18 8.18
C ALA A 139 -11.29 3.33 6.91
N TYR A 140 -12.44 3.99 7.06
CA TYR A 140 -13.38 4.19 5.96
C TYR A 140 -12.74 4.88 4.76
N SER A 141 -12.98 4.30 3.60
CA SER A 141 -12.70 4.89 2.29
C SER A 141 -13.78 4.41 1.32
N GLU A 142 -14.14 5.24 0.35
CA GLU A 142 -15.11 4.86 -0.69
C GLU A 142 -14.67 3.56 -1.39
N TYR A 143 -13.39 3.47 -1.72
CA TYR A 143 -12.82 2.28 -2.35
C TYR A 143 -12.87 1.05 -1.45
N GLY A 144 -12.45 1.16 -0.19
CA GLY A 144 -12.51 0.04 0.75
C GLY A 144 -13.94 -0.49 0.90
N CYS A 145 -14.92 0.42 0.96
CA CYS A 145 -16.33 0.06 1.09
C CYS A 145 -16.83 -0.69 -0.16
N ARG A 146 -16.43 -0.21 -1.34
CA ARG A 146 -16.73 -0.88 -2.62
C ARG A 146 -16.11 -2.27 -2.68
N MET A 147 -14.85 -2.43 -2.28
CA MET A 147 -14.16 -3.73 -2.28
C MET A 147 -14.81 -4.71 -1.32
N TYR A 148 -15.12 -4.27 -0.09
CA TYR A 148 -15.85 -5.08 0.87
C TYR A 148 -17.21 -5.53 0.34
N THR A 149 -17.98 -4.61 -0.24
CA THR A 149 -19.32 -4.92 -0.79
C THR A 149 -19.24 -5.94 -1.93
N ILE A 150 -18.27 -5.77 -2.84
CA ILE A 150 -18.04 -6.73 -3.93
C ILE A 150 -17.72 -8.11 -3.36
N GLN A 151 -16.79 -8.19 -2.41
CA GLN A 151 -16.37 -9.47 -1.81
C GLN A 151 -17.51 -10.18 -1.07
N VAL A 152 -18.38 -9.43 -0.37
CA VAL A 152 -19.58 -10.00 0.28
C VAL A 152 -20.61 -10.47 -0.74
N SER A 153 -20.69 -9.81 -1.90
CA SER A 153 -21.67 -10.13 -2.95
C SER A 153 -21.29 -11.30 -3.86
N ILE A 154 -20.02 -11.73 -3.86
CA ILE A 154 -19.58 -12.91 -4.63
C ILE A 154 -19.96 -14.16 -3.82
N PRO A 155 -20.95 -14.97 -4.25
CA PRO A 155 -21.24 -16.21 -3.56
C PRO A 155 -20.03 -17.14 -3.66
N PHE A 156 -19.58 -17.67 -2.52
CA PHE A 156 -18.71 -18.84 -2.48
C PHE A 156 -19.49 -20.05 -3.01
N ASN A 157 -19.68 -20.13 -4.34
CA ASN A 157 -20.15 -21.32 -5.05
C ASN A 157 -19.06 -21.74 -6.03
N PHE A 158 -17.94 -22.20 -5.48
CA PHE A 158 -17.00 -23.08 -6.15
C PHE A 158 -16.77 -24.27 -5.22
N THR A 159 -17.78 -25.13 -5.13
CA THR A 159 -17.68 -26.52 -4.67
C THR A 159 -18.18 -27.41 -5.78
#